data_AF-A0A7X9W7U5-F1
#
_entry.id   AF-A0A7X9W7U5-F1
#
_cell.length_a   1.000
_cell.length_b   1.000
_cell.length_c   1.000
_cell.angle_alpha   90.00
_cell.angle_beta   90.00
_cell.angle_gamma   90.00
#
_symmetry.space_group_name_H-M   'P 1'
#
loop_
_entity.id
_entity.type
_entity.pdbx_description
1 polymer ?
#
loop_
_entity_poly.entity_id
_entity_poly.type
_entity_poly.pdbx_seq_one_letter_code
_entity_poly.pdbx_strand_id
1 'polypeptide(L)'
;MTDKNEPGTGSSPADDWADALAEQSRANPPTQADGLKPQDDWAAAMAEQSAATPAAPEAPAPAAPTTPAPAPAKPAAQSASQSVFKPLAGTTGGAGTDIDLIMDVPVQLTVELGRTRLTIKNLLQLGQGSVVELDGLAGEPMDIFVNGYLIAQGEVVVVEDKYGIRLTDIITPSERINRLNNRR
;
A
#
# COMPACT_ATOMS: atom_id res chain seq x y z
N MET A 1 -70.03 23.82 -26.04
CA MET A 1 -69.92 24.21 -24.63
C MET A 1 -69.12 23.12 -23.92
N THR A 2 -67.78 23.12 -24.00
CA THR A 2 -66.81 23.85 -23.14
C THR A 2 -66.88 23.46 -21.66
N ASP A 3 -65.92 22.64 -21.22
CA ASP A 3 -65.20 22.73 -19.93
C ASP A 3 -63.92 21.90 -20.09
N LYS A 4 -62.74 22.47 -20.37
CA LYS A 4 -61.83 23.35 -19.58
C LYS A 4 -61.06 22.57 -18.52
N ASN A 5 -60.03 21.87 -19.00
CA ASN A 5 -58.97 21.27 -18.18
C ASN A 5 -57.97 22.37 -17.80
N GLU A 6 -57.86 22.72 -16.52
CA GLU A 6 -56.87 23.64 -15.98
C GLU A 6 -55.55 22.90 -15.70
N PRO A 7 -54.37 23.41 -16.11
CA PRO A 7 -53.12 22.97 -15.51
C PRO A 7 -52.80 23.83 -14.28
N GLY A 8 -52.75 23.18 -13.12
CA GLY A 8 -52.20 23.78 -11.90
C GLY A 8 -50.73 24.13 -12.08
N THR A 9 -50.37 25.34 -11.65
CA THR A 9 -49.00 25.87 -11.61
C THR A 9 -48.19 25.10 -10.57
N GLY A 10 -47.50 24.05 -11.00
CA GLY A 10 -46.45 23.39 -10.23
C GLY A 10 -45.12 24.11 -10.44
N SER A 11 -44.51 24.60 -9.34
CA SER A 11 -43.18 25.19 -9.32
C SER A 11 -42.16 24.29 -10.01
N SER A 12 -41.32 24.91 -10.83
CA SER A 12 -40.30 24.21 -11.60
C SER A 12 -39.09 23.90 -10.70
N PRO A 13 -38.57 22.66 -10.69
CA PRO A 13 -37.45 22.28 -9.83
C PRO A 13 -36.14 23.04 -10.12
N ALA A 14 -36.06 23.79 -11.23
CA ALA A 14 -34.89 24.58 -11.60
C ALA A 14 -34.63 25.76 -10.66
N ASP A 15 -35.65 26.30 -9.99
CA ASP A 15 -35.50 27.44 -9.07
C ASP A 15 -34.89 27.02 -7.73
N ASP A 16 -35.18 25.80 -7.25
CA ASP A 16 -34.60 25.24 -6.00
C ASP A 16 -33.09 24.96 -6.12
N TRP A 17 -32.59 24.66 -7.33
CA TRP A 17 -31.15 24.47 -7.56
C TRP A 17 -30.39 25.80 -7.66
N ALA A 18 -31.07 26.89 -8.05
CA ALA A 18 -30.46 28.19 -8.21
C ALA A 18 -30.16 28.85 -6.84
N ASP A 19 -31.06 28.71 -5.86
CA ASP A 19 -30.84 29.21 -4.50
C ASP A 19 -29.74 28.43 -3.75
N ALA A 20 -29.67 27.10 -3.94
CA ALA A 20 -28.64 26.26 -3.32
C ALA A 20 -27.20 26.57 -3.78
N LEU A 21 -27.02 26.99 -5.04
CA LEU A 21 -25.71 27.42 -5.56
C LEU A 21 -25.29 28.80 -5.01
N ALA A 22 -26.26 29.68 -4.76
CA ALA A 22 -26.00 31.01 -4.22
C ALA A 22 -25.49 30.94 -2.76
N GLU A 23 -25.97 29.97 -1.96
CA GLU A 23 -25.50 29.76 -0.58
C GLU A 23 -24.07 29.19 -0.48
N GLN A 24 -23.62 28.36 -1.42
CA GLN A 24 -22.24 27.85 -1.43
C GLN A 24 -21.19 28.94 -1.71
N SER A 25 -21.57 30.02 -2.41
CA SER A 25 -20.65 31.11 -2.74
C SER A 25 -20.32 32.04 -1.56
N ARG A 26 -21.07 31.97 -0.45
CA ARG A 26 -20.89 32.84 0.73
C ARG A 26 -20.09 32.21 1.87
N ALA A 27 -19.69 30.95 1.74
CA ALA A 27 -18.96 30.24 2.79
C ALA A 27 -17.70 29.55 2.26
N ASN A 28 -16.68 30.34 1.91
CA ASN A 28 -15.31 29.82 1.78
C ASN A 28 -14.35 30.69 2.62
N PRO A 29 -13.85 30.21 3.77
CA PRO A 29 -12.72 30.84 4.44
C PRO A 29 -11.44 30.63 3.60
N PRO A 30 -10.44 31.52 3.68
CA PRO A 30 -9.20 31.37 2.92
C PRO A 30 -8.41 30.15 3.39
N THR A 31 -8.20 29.22 2.47
CA THR A 31 -7.29 28.07 2.59
C THR A 31 -5.85 28.55 2.80
N GLN A 32 -5.21 28.06 3.88
CA GLN A 32 -3.76 28.07 4.07
C GLN A 32 -3.10 27.23 2.97
N ALA A 33 -2.78 27.85 1.84
CA ALA A 33 -1.90 27.29 0.81
C ALA A 33 -1.17 28.41 0.05
N ASP A 34 -0.89 29.53 0.73
CA ASP A 34 -0.09 30.63 0.19
C ASP A 34 1.32 30.52 0.76
N GLY A 35 2.22 29.95 -0.03
CA GLY A 35 3.65 29.89 0.29
C GLY A 35 4.22 28.49 0.17
N LEU A 36 4.59 28.09 -1.05
CA LEU A 36 5.81 27.34 -1.34
C LEU A 36 5.99 27.41 -2.87
N LYS A 37 7.00 28.14 -3.35
CA LYS A 37 7.41 28.18 -4.76
C LYS A 37 8.51 27.12 -4.98
N PRO A 38 8.25 25.97 -5.61
CA PRO A 38 9.24 24.89 -5.74
C PRO A 38 10.13 25.02 -6.99
N GLN A 39 9.97 26.06 -7.81
CA GLN A 39 10.62 26.14 -9.13
C GLN A 39 12.06 26.67 -9.12
N ASP A 40 12.47 27.47 -8.11
CA ASP A 40 13.75 28.20 -8.16
C ASP A 40 14.95 27.42 -7.62
N ASP A 41 14.74 26.49 -6.68
CA ASP A 41 15.85 25.75 -6.02
C ASP A 41 16.52 24.71 -6.94
N TRP A 42 15.80 24.19 -7.94
CA TRP A 42 16.33 23.21 -8.90
C TRP A 42 17.19 23.83 -10.00
N ALA A 43 16.92 25.09 -10.36
CA ALA A 43 17.64 25.78 -11.43
C ALA A 43 19.08 26.13 -11.03
N ALA A 44 19.32 26.42 -9.75
CA ALA A 44 20.66 26.78 -9.25
C ALA A 44 21.65 25.60 -9.30
N ALA A 45 21.20 24.37 -9.05
CA ALA A 45 22.08 23.19 -9.00
C ALA A 45 22.69 22.80 -10.38
N MET A 46 21.99 23.08 -11.47
CA MET A 46 22.46 22.76 -12.84
C MET A 46 23.57 23.71 -13.33
N ALA A 47 23.67 24.92 -12.76
CA ALA A 47 24.66 25.91 -13.16
C ALA A 47 26.08 25.57 -12.66
N GLU A 48 26.22 24.80 -11.58
CA GLU A 48 27.55 24.44 -11.04
C GLU A 48 28.27 23.33 -11.83
N GLN A 49 27.53 22.41 -12.47
CA GLN A 49 28.17 21.29 -13.20
C GLN A 49 28.76 21.68 -14.56
N SER A 50 28.37 22.83 -15.13
CA SER A 50 28.81 23.25 -16.47
C SER A 50 30.12 24.05 -16.49
N ALA A 51 30.68 24.40 -15.32
CA ALA A 51 31.89 25.24 -15.23
C ALA A 51 33.24 24.47 -15.21
N ALA A 52 33.23 23.13 -15.13
CA ALA A 52 34.47 22.34 -15.04
C ALA A 52 34.86 21.70 -16.38
N THR A 53 35.37 22.50 -17.31
CA THR A 53 36.14 21.98 -18.47
C THR A 53 37.48 22.72 -18.57
N PRO A 54 38.60 21.98 -18.56
CA PRO A 54 39.76 22.35 -19.39
C PRO A 54 40.21 21.13 -20.21
N ALA A 55 40.20 21.20 -21.54
CA ALA A 55 41.19 21.84 -22.42
C ALA A 55 42.50 21.03 -22.54
N ALA A 56 42.65 20.31 -23.66
CA ALA A 56 43.92 19.82 -24.20
C ALA A 56 44.69 20.99 -24.86
N PRO A 57 46.04 20.91 -25.03
CA PRO A 57 46.54 20.65 -26.40
C PRO A 57 47.94 19.97 -26.54
N GLU A 58 48.12 19.32 -27.71
CA GLU A 58 49.25 19.24 -28.67
C GLU A 58 50.73 18.87 -28.33
N ALA A 59 51.31 18.09 -29.24
CA ALA A 59 52.71 17.64 -29.40
C ALA A 59 53.57 18.66 -30.21
N PRO A 60 54.94 18.58 -30.32
CA PRO A 60 55.65 17.61 -31.20
C PRO A 60 57.09 17.18 -30.76
N ALA A 61 57.68 16.22 -31.50
CA ALA A 61 59.07 15.71 -31.43
C ALA A 61 60.08 16.61 -32.22
N PRO A 62 61.40 16.29 -32.45
CA PRO A 62 62.26 15.15 -32.04
C PRO A 62 63.73 15.52 -31.62
N ALA A 63 64.47 14.62 -30.96
CA ALA A 63 65.94 14.40 -31.14
C ALA A 63 66.46 13.33 -30.16
N ALA A 64 67.18 12.34 -30.68
CA ALA A 64 67.88 11.27 -29.95
C ALA A 64 69.42 11.45 -30.13
N PRO A 65 70.32 10.57 -29.64
CA PRO A 65 70.28 9.63 -28.50
C PRO A 65 71.53 9.80 -27.57
N THR A 66 71.57 9.17 -26.40
CA THR A 66 72.84 8.64 -25.83
C THR A 66 72.59 7.67 -24.67
N THR A 67 72.97 6.42 -24.94
CA THR A 67 73.71 5.46 -24.08
C THR A 67 73.04 4.83 -22.84
N PRO A 68 73.20 3.49 -22.65
CA PRO A 68 72.39 2.68 -21.73
C PRO A 68 73.11 2.31 -20.43
N ALA A 69 72.40 2.26 -19.30
CA ALA A 69 72.67 1.41 -18.14
C ALA A 69 71.51 1.52 -17.11
N PRO A 70 71.42 0.60 -16.13
CA PRO A 70 70.50 -0.52 -16.01
C PRO A 70 69.11 -0.17 -15.45
N ALA A 71 68.08 -0.92 -15.89
CA ALA A 71 66.70 -0.77 -15.47
C ALA A 71 66.46 -1.22 -14.01
N PRO A 72 65.95 -0.35 -13.11
CA PRO A 72 65.25 -0.77 -11.93
C PRO A 72 63.80 -1.15 -12.29
N ALA A 73 63.27 -2.07 -11.49
CA ALA A 73 62.01 -2.76 -11.68
C ALA A 73 60.82 -1.84 -12.03
N LYS A 74 60.06 -2.29 -13.03
CA LYS A 74 58.71 -1.87 -13.40
C LYS A 74 57.85 -1.59 -12.15
N PRO A 75 57.39 -0.35 -11.89
CA PRO A 75 56.29 -0.15 -10.97
C PRO A 75 55.06 -0.75 -11.64
N ALA A 76 54.61 -1.89 -11.14
CA ALA A 76 53.30 -2.40 -11.47
C ALA A 76 52.29 -1.32 -11.08
N ALA A 77 51.64 -0.72 -12.08
CA ALA A 77 50.49 0.14 -11.87
C ALA A 77 49.45 -0.67 -11.11
N GLN A 78 49.37 -0.47 -9.80
CA GLN A 78 48.31 -1.03 -8.98
C GLN A 78 47.02 -0.36 -9.42
N SER A 79 46.15 -1.13 -10.09
CA SER A 79 44.87 -0.63 -10.57
C SER A 79 44.06 -0.12 -9.37
N ALA A 80 43.94 1.21 -9.27
CA ALA A 80 43.11 1.90 -8.27
C ALA A 80 41.62 1.48 -8.33
N SER A 81 41.20 0.80 -9.39
CA SER A 81 39.85 0.23 -9.53
C SER A 81 39.52 -0.86 -8.51
N GLN A 82 40.53 -1.50 -7.87
CA GLN A 82 40.26 -2.53 -6.86
C GLN A 82 39.96 -1.98 -5.46
N SER A 83 40.23 -0.69 -5.19
CA SER A 83 39.92 -0.06 -3.90
C SER A 83 38.65 0.79 -3.92
N VAL A 84 38.09 1.07 -5.11
CA VAL A 84 36.85 1.84 -5.26
C VAL A 84 35.62 0.93 -5.26
N PHE A 85 35.75 -0.31 -5.73
CA PHE A 85 34.71 -1.31 -5.61
C PHE A 85 34.98 -2.18 -4.39
N LYS A 86 34.40 -1.78 -3.25
CA LYS A 86 34.23 -2.69 -2.11
C LYS A 86 33.24 -3.77 -2.59
N PRO A 87 33.67 -5.03 -2.83
CA PRO A 87 32.73 -6.04 -3.25
C PRO A 87 31.73 -6.21 -2.13
N LEU A 88 30.44 -6.13 -2.44
CA LEU A 88 29.37 -6.46 -1.50
C LEU A 88 29.45 -7.97 -1.25
N ALA A 89 30.41 -8.37 -0.43
CA ALA A 89 30.57 -9.73 0.06
C ALA A 89 29.31 -10.04 0.87
N GLY A 90 28.35 -10.65 0.19
CA GLY A 90 27.19 -11.33 0.74
C GLY A 90 26.54 -10.64 1.94
N THR A 91 25.69 -9.64 1.69
CA THR A 91 24.51 -9.49 2.55
C THR A 91 23.47 -10.55 2.16
N THR A 92 23.86 -11.83 2.28
CA THR A 92 22.88 -12.91 2.46
C THR A 92 22.45 -12.84 3.92
N GLY A 93 21.76 -11.76 4.29
CA GLY A 93 21.48 -11.43 5.68
C GLY A 93 20.35 -10.42 5.86
N GLY A 94 19.45 -10.31 4.87
CA GLY A 94 18.35 -9.34 4.89
C GLY A 94 16.95 -9.92 4.73
N ALA A 95 16.79 -11.22 4.45
CA ALA A 95 15.44 -11.81 4.33
C ALA A 95 14.68 -11.91 5.68
N GLY A 96 15.37 -11.65 6.80
CA GLY A 96 14.76 -11.64 8.14
C GLY A 96 14.24 -10.26 8.58
N THR A 97 14.76 -9.17 8.04
CA THR A 97 14.43 -7.83 8.56
C THR A 97 13.13 -7.27 7.98
N ASP A 98 12.77 -7.68 6.76
CA ASP A 98 11.53 -7.23 6.11
C ASP A 98 10.27 -7.88 6.70
N ILE A 99 10.38 -9.12 7.20
CA ILE A 99 9.24 -9.82 7.82
C ILE A 99 8.92 -9.25 9.21
N ASP A 100 9.94 -8.83 9.97
CA ASP A 100 9.77 -8.25 11.30
C ASP A 100 8.93 -6.96 11.27
N LEU A 101 9.03 -6.17 10.19
CA LEU A 101 8.21 -4.97 10.00
C LEU A 101 6.72 -5.25 9.76
N ILE A 102 6.37 -6.47 9.32
CA ILE A 102 5.00 -6.85 8.94
C ILE A 102 4.26 -7.51 10.12
N MET A 103 4.98 -7.93 11.18
CA MET A 103 4.41 -8.66 12.32
C MET A 103 3.35 -7.86 13.08
N ASP A 104 3.45 -6.53 13.08
CA ASP A 104 2.55 -5.63 13.82
C ASP A 104 1.33 -5.15 13.00
N VAL A 105 1.15 -5.67 11.78
CA VAL A 105 0.01 -5.29 10.95
C VAL A 105 -1.28 -5.89 11.53
N PRO A 106 -2.29 -5.07 11.90
CA PRO A 106 -3.54 -5.57 12.45
C PRO A 106 -4.33 -6.31 11.36
N VAL A 107 -4.87 -7.48 11.73
CA VAL A 107 -5.66 -8.33 10.84
C VAL A 107 -7.03 -8.59 11.46
N GLN A 108 -8.09 -8.54 10.63
CA GLN A 108 -9.43 -8.91 11.05
C GLN A 108 -9.60 -10.43 10.97
N LEU A 109 -10.01 -11.01 12.08
CA LEU A 109 -10.34 -12.42 12.21
C LEU A 109 -11.84 -12.55 12.44
N THR A 110 -12.49 -13.32 11.59
CA THR A 110 -13.94 -13.56 11.61
C THR A 110 -14.18 -14.98 12.08
N VAL A 111 -15.04 -15.13 13.08
CA VAL A 111 -15.46 -16.45 13.56
C VAL A 111 -16.91 -16.63 13.17
N GLU A 112 -17.21 -17.71 12.47
CA GLU A 112 -18.57 -17.98 12.01
C GLU A 112 -19.20 -19.09 12.82
N LEU A 113 -20.37 -18.81 13.41
CA LEU A 113 -21.20 -19.84 14.03
C LEU A 113 -21.77 -20.81 13.00
N GLY A 114 -22.10 -20.29 11.81
CA GLY A 114 -22.62 -21.08 10.70
C GLY A 114 -23.12 -20.20 9.57
N ARG A 115 -23.36 -20.82 8.42
CA ARG A 115 -23.95 -20.19 7.23
C ARG A 115 -25.31 -20.82 6.95
N THR A 116 -26.13 -20.15 6.17
CA THR A 116 -27.36 -20.73 5.61
C THR A 116 -27.72 -19.99 4.33
N ARG A 117 -28.52 -20.63 3.47
CA ARG A 117 -28.99 -20.03 2.21
C ARG A 117 -30.49 -19.79 2.29
N LEU A 118 -30.89 -18.53 2.18
CA LEU A 118 -32.31 -18.13 2.15
C LEU A 118 -32.68 -17.57 0.78
N THR A 119 -33.93 -17.77 0.37
CA THR A 119 -34.47 -17.05 -0.79
C THR A 119 -34.70 -15.59 -0.43
N ILE A 120 -34.65 -14.68 -1.41
CA ILE A 120 -34.91 -13.24 -1.22
C ILE A 120 -36.28 -13.02 -0.55
N LYS A 121 -37.29 -13.81 -0.92
CA LYS A 121 -38.62 -13.76 -0.32
C LYS A 121 -38.58 -14.02 1.19
N ASN A 122 -37.87 -15.07 1.62
CA ASN A 122 -37.80 -15.42 3.05
C ASN A 122 -36.98 -14.40 3.83
N LEU A 123 -35.91 -13.86 3.23
CA LEU A 123 -35.09 -12.81 3.86
C LEU A 123 -35.89 -11.54 4.15
N LEU A 124 -36.72 -11.10 3.21
CA LEU A 124 -37.59 -9.92 3.38
C LEU A 124 -38.73 -10.12 4.38
N GLN A 125 -39.05 -11.37 4.74
CA GLN A 125 -40.07 -11.72 5.72
C GLN A 125 -39.50 -11.81 7.16
N LEU A 126 -38.18 -11.74 7.33
CA LEU A 126 -37.58 -11.78 8.65
C LEU A 126 -37.97 -10.53 9.46
N GLY A 127 -38.34 -10.75 10.71
CA GLY A 127 -38.70 -9.71 11.66
C GLY A 127 -38.07 -9.97 13.03
N GLN A 128 -38.41 -9.11 13.99
CA GLN A 128 -37.98 -9.32 15.37
C GLN A 128 -38.54 -10.66 15.90
N GLY A 129 -37.65 -11.49 16.43
CA GLY A 129 -38.01 -12.82 16.96
C GLY A 129 -38.03 -13.95 15.93
N SER A 130 -37.72 -13.68 14.65
CA SER A 130 -37.51 -14.76 13.68
C SER A 130 -36.26 -15.57 14.05
N VAL A 131 -36.39 -16.89 14.03
CA VAL A 131 -35.28 -17.83 14.23
C VAL A 131 -34.86 -18.39 12.88
N VAL A 132 -33.56 -18.34 12.59
CA VAL A 132 -32.98 -18.84 11.34
C VAL A 132 -32.05 -20.01 11.67
N GLU A 133 -32.31 -21.15 11.04
CA GLU A 133 -31.48 -22.34 11.18
C GLU A 133 -30.20 -22.19 10.34
N LEU A 134 -29.07 -22.57 10.94
CA LEU A 134 -27.75 -22.55 10.30
C LEU A 134 -27.33 -23.98 9.94
N ASP A 135 -26.45 -24.10 8.95
CA ASP A 135 -25.96 -25.39 8.43
C ASP A 135 -25.03 -26.12 9.42
N GLY A 136 -24.48 -25.42 10.42
CA GLY A 136 -23.55 -25.96 11.41
C GLY A 136 -24.23 -26.77 12.52
N LEU A 137 -23.68 -27.93 12.87
CA LEU A 137 -24.19 -28.77 13.95
C LEU A 137 -23.80 -28.21 15.32
N ALA A 138 -24.72 -28.29 16.28
CA ALA A 138 -24.44 -27.88 17.65
C ALA A 138 -23.31 -28.74 18.26
N GLY A 139 -22.26 -28.08 18.77
CA GLY A 139 -21.10 -28.73 19.37
C GLY A 139 -19.96 -29.03 18.40
N GLU A 140 -20.13 -28.76 17.10
CA GLU A 140 -19.01 -28.76 16.14
C GLU A 140 -18.12 -27.52 16.36
N PRO A 141 -16.79 -27.62 16.19
CA PRO A 141 -15.95 -26.43 16.22
C PRO A 141 -16.35 -25.44 15.13
N MET A 142 -16.31 -24.16 15.47
CA MET A 142 -16.60 -23.03 14.62
C MET A 142 -15.44 -22.75 13.66
N ASP A 143 -15.79 -22.34 12.44
CA ASP A 143 -14.81 -21.97 11.43
C ASP A 143 -14.26 -20.55 11.68
N ILE A 144 -12.94 -20.42 11.57
CA ILE A 144 -12.22 -19.16 11.79
C ILE A 144 -11.58 -18.72 10.48
N PHE A 145 -11.97 -17.54 10.02
CA PHE A 145 -11.53 -16.94 8.78
C PHE A 145 -10.65 -15.72 9.01
N VAL A 146 -9.71 -15.54 8.10
CA VAL A 146 -8.94 -14.30 7.96
C VAL A 146 -8.97 -13.90 6.50
N ASN A 147 -9.40 -12.66 6.21
CA ASN A 147 -9.61 -12.18 4.84
C ASN A 147 -10.46 -13.13 3.97
N GLY A 148 -11.42 -13.84 4.57
CA GLY A 148 -12.29 -14.80 3.88
C GLY A 148 -11.69 -16.20 3.65
N TYR A 149 -10.46 -16.46 4.10
CA TYR A 149 -9.85 -17.79 4.05
C TYR A 149 -9.96 -18.51 5.39
N LEU A 150 -10.37 -19.78 5.37
CA LEU A 150 -10.38 -20.64 6.56
C LEU A 150 -8.94 -20.88 7.00
N ILE A 151 -8.61 -20.49 8.24
CA ILE A 151 -7.27 -20.66 8.81
C ILE A 151 -7.25 -21.62 9.99
N ALA A 152 -8.36 -21.74 10.71
CA ALA A 152 -8.45 -22.50 11.95
C ALA A 152 -9.89 -22.95 12.21
N GLN A 153 -10.01 -23.89 13.13
CA GLN A 153 -11.26 -24.26 13.77
C GLN A 153 -11.12 -24.10 15.27
N GLY A 154 -12.22 -23.77 15.95
CA GLY A 154 -12.18 -23.57 17.39
C GLY A 154 -13.55 -23.61 18.04
N GLU A 155 -13.55 -23.87 19.34
CA GLU A 155 -14.77 -23.93 20.13
C GLU A 155 -14.95 -22.65 20.97
N VAL A 156 -16.21 -22.27 21.18
CA VAL A 156 -16.54 -21.11 22.02
C VAL A 156 -16.33 -21.44 23.49
N VAL A 157 -15.62 -20.55 24.18
CA VAL A 157 -15.37 -20.61 25.61
C VAL A 157 -15.76 -19.28 26.24
N VAL A 158 -16.08 -19.29 27.53
CA VAL A 158 -16.34 -18.05 28.29
C VAL A 158 -15.17 -17.83 29.24
N VAL A 159 -14.58 -16.64 29.18
CA VAL A 159 -13.47 -16.22 30.03
C VAL A 159 -13.84 -14.87 30.62
N GLU A 160 -13.94 -14.79 31.95
CA GLU A 160 -14.27 -13.52 32.66
C GLU A 160 -15.53 -12.83 32.09
N ASP A 161 -16.62 -13.58 31.91
CA ASP A 161 -17.88 -13.12 31.33
C ASP A 161 -17.79 -12.59 29.88
N LYS A 162 -16.67 -12.84 29.20
CA LYS A 162 -16.47 -12.54 27.77
C LYS A 162 -16.42 -13.82 26.96
N TYR A 163 -16.95 -13.75 25.75
CA TYR A 163 -16.77 -14.81 24.77
C TYR A 163 -15.31 -14.84 24.30
N GLY A 164 -14.73 -16.03 24.27
CA GLY A 164 -13.43 -16.33 23.68
C GLY A 164 -13.55 -17.57 22.78
N ILE A 165 -12.52 -17.83 21.99
CA ILE A 165 -12.45 -19.01 21.12
C ILE A 165 -11.17 -19.77 21.44
N ARG A 166 -11.31 -21.06 21.75
CA ARG A 166 -10.18 -21.98 21.90
C ARG A 166 -9.95 -22.66 20.56
N LEU A 167 -8.78 -22.45 19.96
CA LEU A 167 -8.42 -23.10 18.71
C LEU A 167 -8.22 -24.60 18.93
N THR A 168 -8.91 -25.40 18.14
CA THR A 168 -8.80 -26.87 18.12
C THR A 168 -7.85 -27.35 17.03
N ASP A 169 -7.92 -26.72 15.85
CA ASP A 169 -7.03 -27.01 14.72
C ASP A 169 -6.64 -25.71 14.02
N ILE A 170 -5.41 -25.65 13.48
CA ILE A 170 -4.91 -24.47 12.78
C ILE A 170 -3.82 -24.81 11.76
N ILE A 171 -3.89 -24.17 10.60
CA ILE A 171 -2.89 -24.34 9.53
C ILE A 171 -1.50 -23.82 9.95
N THR A 172 -0.47 -24.24 9.24
CA THR A 172 0.92 -23.85 9.53
C THR A 172 1.14 -22.34 9.39
N PRO A 173 2.08 -21.73 10.15
CA PRO A 173 2.35 -20.29 10.06
C PRO A 173 2.71 -19.82 8.64
N SER A 174 3.50 -20.61 7.90
CA SER A 174 3.87 -20.31 6.51
C SER A 174 2.65 -20.24 5.59
N GLU A 175 1.66 -21.12 5.80
CA GLU A 175 0.44 -21.08 5.01
C GLU A 175 -0.43 -19.86 5.35
N ARG A 176 -0.48 -19.45 6.62
CA ARG A 176 -1.20 -18.22 7.03
C ARG A 176 -0.66 -16.99 6.33
N ILE A 177 0.67 -16.83 6.30
CA ILE A 177 1.34 -15.71 5.61
C ILE A 177 0.98 -15.71 4.13
N ASN A 178 0.96 -16.88 3.49
CA ASN A 178 0.56 -16.98 2.09
C ASN A 178 -0.92 -16.59 1.87
N ARG A 179 -1.83 -16.98 2.78
CA ARG A 179 -3.25 -16.60 2.71
C ARG A 179 -3.48 -15.10 2.93
N LEU A 180 -2.63 -14.44 3.74
CA LEU A 180 -2.68 -13.00 3.98
C LEU A 180 -2.24 -12.18 2.75
N ASN A 181 -1.22 -12.66 2.03
CA ASN A 181 -0.64 -11.93 0.90
C ASN A 181 -1.50 -11.97 -0.36
N ASN A 182 -2.33 -13.00 -0.52
CA ASN A 182 -3.05 -13.24 -1.76
C ASN A 182 -4.39 -12.48 -1.82
N ARG A 183 -4.31 -11.14 -1.89
CA ARG A 183 -5.45 -10.27 -2.24
C ARG A 183 -5.93 -10.62 -3.66
N ARG A 184 -7.15 -11.14 -3.79
CA ARG A 184 -7.89 -11.14 -5.06
C ARG A 184 -8.88 -9.98 -5.08
#